data_AF-A0A7C6P8P2-F1
#
_entry.id   AF-A0A7C6P8P2-F1
#
_cell.length_a   1.000
_cell.length_b   1.000
_cell.length_c   1.000
_cell.angle_alpha   90.00
_cell.angle_beta   90.00
_cell.angle_gamma   90.00
#
_symmetry.space_group_name_H-M   'P 1'
#
loop_
_entity.id
_entity.type
_entity.pdbx_description
1 polymer ?
#
loop_
_entity_poly.entity_id
_entity_poly.type
_entity_poly.pdbx_seq_one_letter_code
_entity_poly.pdbx_strand_id
1 'polypeptide(L)'
;VNLAALAAAIARGGVYEKPCLVNEVRNDKDSHQRVLPLHIAKELQEMMELTVADGTGKKAQISGLGSAGKTGSAETGRKDEDGKPVIDSWFVGYTPLEKPQMAIAVFVEGGGSGGDCAAVIFKEIIELLIKTGINAE
;
A
#
# COMPACT_ATOMS: atom_id res chain seq x y z
N VAL A 1 3.16 7.88 5.51
CA VAL A 1 1.94 8.64 5.08
C VAL A 1 1.90 8.88 3.58
N ASN A 2 2.87 9.58 2.98
CA ASN A 2 2.82 9.93 1.55
C ASN A 2 2.68 8.72 0.61
N LEU A 3 3.38 7.60 0.88
CA LEU A 3 3.24 6.39 0.06
C LEU A 3 1.82 5.79 0.11
N ALA A 4 1.19 5.77 1.29
CA ALA A 4 -0.19 5.32 1.41
C ALA A 4 -1.14 6.25 0.62
N ALA A 5 -0.90 7.57 0.67
CA ALA A 5 -1.69 8.53 -0.11
C ALA A 5 -1.50 8.37 -1.63
N LEU A 6 -0.28 8.01 -2.07
CA LEU A 6 0.00 7.68 -3.47
C LEU A 6 -0.81 6.44 -3.90
N ALA A 7 -0.77 5.36 -3.12
CA ALA A 7 -1.56 4.18 -3.41
C ALA A 7 -3.07 4.47 -3.39
N ALA A 8 -3.55 5.29 -2.45
CA ALA A 8 -4.93 5.74 -2.41
C ALA A 8 -5.34 6.53 -3.67
N ALA A 9 -4.47 7.41 -4.17
CA ALA A 9 -4.73 8.17 -5.39
C ALA A 9 -4.87 7.25 -6.62
N ILE A 10 -4.03 6.21 -6.74
CA ILE A 10 -4.14 5.20 -7.79
C ILE A 10 -5.43 4.39 -7.61
N ALA A 11 -5.69 3.91 -6.40
CA ALA A 11 -6.90 3.17 -6.04
C ALA A 11 -8.18 3.94 -6.37
N ARG A 12 -8.16 5.28 -6.25
CA ARG A 12 -9.27 6.17 -6.58
C ARG A 12 -9.28 6.68 -8.03
N GLY A 13 -8.70 5.92 -8.97
CA GLY A 13 -8.75 6.29 -10.38
C GLY A 13 -8.02 7.62 -10.70
N GLY A 14 -6.93 7.90 -9.98
CA GLY A 14 -6.05 9.04 -10.21
C GLY A 14 -6.41 10.32 -9.47
N VAL A 15 -7.33 10.26 -8.50
CA VAL A 15 -7.74 11.41 -7.69
C VAL A 15 -7.03 11.38 -6.34
N TYR A 16 -6.08 12.29 -6.16
CA TYR A 16 -5.45 12.55 -4.89
C TYR A 16 -6.39 13.32 -3.97
N GLU A 17 -6.38 12.94 -2.71
CA GLU A 17 -6.97 13.69 -1.61
C GLU A 17 -5.97 13.72 -0.48
N LYS A 18 -5.88 14.87 0.17
CA LYS A 18 -4.97 15.05 1.29
C LYS A 18 -5.42 14.16 2.46
N PRO A 19 -4.55 13.28 3.00
CA PRO A 19 -4.88 12.52 4.21
C PRO A 19 -5.15 13.45 5.39
N CYS A 20 -6.23 13.17 6.13
CA CYS A 20 -6.65 13.92 7.31
C CYS A 20 -6.75 13.00 8.53
N LEU A 21 -6.33 13.49 9.70
CA LEU A 21 -6.46 12.78 10.99
C LEU A 21 -7.76 13.11 11.72
N VAL A 22 -8.42 14.19 11.33
CA VAL A 22 -9.69 14.64 11.91
C VAL A 22 -10.85 14.11 11.08
N ASN A 23 -11.96 13.78 11.75
CA ASN A 23 -13.15 13.23 11.10
C ASN A 23 -13.88 14.26 10.21
N GLU A 24 -13.76 15.54 10.53
CA GLU A 24 -14.42 16.62 9.79
C GLU A 24 -13.55 17.87 9.83
N VAL A 25 -13.37 18.52 8.66
CA VAL A 25 -12.85 19.88 8.57
C VAL A 25 -13.98 20.77 8.07
N ARG A 26 -14.47 21.68 8.93
CA ARG A 26 -15.53 22.61 8.56
C ARG A 26 -14.94 23.78 7.76
N ASN A 27 -15.61 24.15 6.67
CA ASN A 27 -15.17 25.17 5.70
C ASN A 27 -13.88 24.82 4.96
N ASP A 28 -13.56 23.53 4.81
CA ASP A 28 -12.49 23.13 3.90
C ASP A 28 -12.95 23.30 2.45
N LYS A 29 -12.08 23.85 1.62
CA LYS A 29 -12.30 23.79 0.17
C LYS A 29 -11.74 22.45 -0.26
N ASP A 30 -12.62 21.49 -0.55
CA ASP A 30 -12.27 20.14 -1.00
C ASP A 30 -10.96 20.09 -1.78
N SER A 31 -9.94 19.46 -1.19
CA SER A 31 -8.59 19.37 -1.77
C SER A 31 -8.43 18.16 -2.69
N HIS A 32 -9.49 17.81 -3.41
CA HIS A 32 -9.45 16.76 -4.42
C HIS A 32 -8.72 17.26 -5.66
N GLN A 33 -7.62 16.60 -6.00
CA GLN A 33 -6.84 16.93 -7.18
C GLN A 33 -6.70 15.70 -8.08
N ARG A 34 -7.13 15.81 -9.33
CA ARG A 34 -6.78 14.81 -10.34
C ARG A 34 -5.30 14.91 -10.67
N VAL A 35 -4.54 13.90 -10.28
CA VAL A 35 -3.09 13.80 -10.52
C VAL A 35 -2.76 12.83 -11.64
N LEU A 36 -3.68 11.91 -11.96
CA LEU A 36 -3.59 10.99 -13.09
C LEU A 36 -4.90 10.97 -13.90
N PRO A 37 -4.82 10.85 -15.24
CA PRO A 37 -5.98 10.46 -16.05
C PRO A 37 -6.51 9.10 -15.60
N LEU A 38 -7.83 8.90 -15.70
CA LEU A 38 -8.47 7.66 -15.26
C LEU A 38 -7.91 6.42 -15.97
N HIS A 39 -7.62 6.49 -17.27
CA HIS A 39 -7.08 5.35 -18.02
C HIS A 39 -5.68 4.95 -17.52
N ILE A 40 -4.79 5.92 -17.26
CA ILE A 40 -3.46 5.66 -16.68
C ILE A 40 -3.58 5.07 -15.27
N ALA A 41 -4.52 5.58 -14.46
CA ALA A 41 -4.75 5.02 -13.14
C ALA A 41 -5.21 3.56 -13.22
N LYS A 42 -6.11 3.22 -14.15
CA LYS A 42 -6.54 1.83 -14.37
C LYS A 42 -5.40 0.91 -14.80
N GLU A 43 -4.57 1.34 -15.75
CA GLU A 43 -3.38 0.57 -16.16
C GLU A 43 -2.43 0.34 -14.97
N LEU A 44 -2.23 1.34 -14.10
CA LEU A 44 -1.46 1.19 -12.87
C LEU A 44 -2.09 0.22 -11.87
N GLN A 45 -3.42 0.25 -11.73
CA GLN A 45 -4.14 -0.69 -10.88
C GLN A 45 -3.89 -2.14 -11.33
N GLU A 46 -4.02 -2.41 -12.63
CA GLU A 46 -3.75 -3.73 -13.23
C GLU A 46 -2.29 -4.17 -13.02
N MET A 47 -1.32 -3.28 -13.25
CA MET A 47 0.10 -3.57 -13.02
C MET A 47 0.43 -3.84 -11.54
N MET A 48 -0.19 -3.09 -10.64
CA MET A 48 -0.03 -3.28 -9.19
C MET A 48 -0.68 -4.59 -8.71
N GLU A 49 -1.82 -4.97 -9.29
CA GLU A 49 -2.45 -6.27 -9.06
C GLU A 49 -1.53 -7.40 -9.52
N LEU A 50 -0.96 -7.31 -10.74
CA LEU A 50 -0.02 -8.31 -11.26
C LEU A 50 1.20 -8.50 -10.36
N THR A 51 1.68 -7.45 -9.69
CA THR A 51 2.78 -7.57 -8.73
C THR A 51 2.44 -8.51 -7.55
N VAL A 52 1.18 -8.55 -7.15
CA VAL A 52 0.69 -9.45 -6.10
C VAL A 52 0.28 -10.80 -6.67
N ALA A 53 -0.40 -10.84 -7.82
CA ALA A 53 -0.85 -12.08 -8.43
C ALA A 53 0.30 -12.98 -8.89
N ASP A 54 1.31 -12.40 -9.56
CA ASP A 54 2.44 -13.18 -10.11
C ASP A 54 3.83 -12.56 -9.86
N GLY A 55 3.92 -11.46 -9.12
CA GLY A 55 5.19 -10.77 -8.88
C GLY A 55 5.86 -11.02 -7.53
N THR A 56 6.68 -10.04 -7.14
CA THR A 56 7.40 -10.04 -5.86
C THR A 56 6.49 -9.79 -4.65
N GLY A 57 5.25 -9.35 -4.87
CA GLY A 57 4.27 -9.04 -3.82
C GLY A 57 3.36 -10.20 -3.45
N LYS A 58 3.59 -11.44 -3.92
CA LYS A 58 2.71 -12.61 -3.73
C LYS A 58 2.19 -12.80 -2.31
N LYS A 59 3.01 -12.51 -1.30
CA LYS A 59 2.64 -12.68 0.11
C LYS A 59 1.62 -11.66 0.62
N ALA A 60 1.36 -10.59 -0.12
CA ALA A 60 0.32 -9.61 0.19
C ALA A 60 -1.09 -10.04 -0.23
N GLN A 61 -1.24 -11.14 -0.97
CA GLN A 61 -2.54 -11.59 -1.48
C GLN A 61 -3.55 -11.86 -0.35
N ILE A 62 -4.69 -11.16 -0.41
CA ILE A 62 -5.81 -11.31 0.51
C ILE A 62 -6.86 -12.25 -0.09
N SER A 63 -7.17 -13.33 0.63
CA SER A 63 -8.19 -14.29 0.17
C SER A 63 -9.57 -13.64 0.10
N GLY A 64 -10.29 -13.84 -1.01
CA GLY A 64 -11.65 -13.33 -1.22
C GLY A 64 -11.76 -11.85 -1.60
N LEU A 65 -10.77 -11.01 -1.26
CA LEU A 65 -10.78 -9.56 -1.57
C LEU A 65 -9.77 -9.15 -2.63
N GLY A 66 -8.69 -9.92 -2.77
CA GLY A 66 -7.51 -9.53 -3.55
C GLY A 66 -6.80 -8.30 -2.98
N SER A 67 -5.68 -7.95 -3.59
CA SER A 67 -4.95 -6.72 -3.27
C SER A 67 -4.01 -6.36 -4.40
N ALA A 68 -3.70 -5.07 -4.51
CA ALA A 68 -2.72 -4.56 -5.45
C ALA A 68 -1.65 -3.77 -4.69
N GLY A 69 -0.40 -3.85 -5.13
CA GLY A 69 0.68 -3.15 -4.44
C GLY A 69 2.04 -3.28 -5.08
N LYS A 70 3.04 -2.74 -4.41
CA LYS A 70 4.45 -2.83 -4.81
C LYS A 70 5.34 -3.05 -3.59
N THR A 71 6.32 -3.93 -3.78
CA THR A 71 7.46 -4.14 -2.88
C THR A 71 8.53 -3.08 -3.08
N GLY A 72 9.23 -2.74 -2.01
CA GLY A 72 10.49 -1.99 -2.04
C GLY A 72 11.50 -2.60 -1.07
N SER A 73 12.76 -2.57 -1.45
CA SER A 73 13.90 -2.96 -0.61
C SER A 73 14.95 -1.87 -0.79
N ALA A 74 15.39 -1.24 0.30
CA ALA A 74 16.33 -0.11 0.24
C ALA A 74 17.51 -0.35 1.17
N GLU A 75 18.73 -0.30 0.63
CA GLU A 75 19.93 -0.29 1.45
C GLU A 75 20.00 1.00 2.27
N THR A 76 20.33 0.88 3.55
CA THR A 76 20.40 2.03 4.47
C THR A 76 21.77 2.70 4.50
N GLY A 77 22.76 2.11 3.84
CA GLY A 77 24.18 2.47 3.98
C GLY A 77 24.82 1.99 5.30
N ARG A 78 24.04 1.40 6.22
CA ARG A 78 24.53 0.78 7.46
C ARG A 78 24.88 -0.69 7.24
N LYS A 79 25.70 -1.23 8.15
CA LYS A 79 26.00 -2.66 8.24
C LYS A 79 25.58 -3.20 9.60
N ASP A 80 25.15 -4.45 9.65
CA ASP A 80 24.87 -5.16 10.89
C ASP A 80 26.16 -5.63 11.59
N GLU A 81 26.03 -6.33 12.72
CA GLU A 81 27.16 -6.84 13.51
C GLU A 81 28.03 -7.84 12.74
N ASP A 82 27.46 -8.53 11.75
CA ASP A 82 28.16 -9.45 10.85
C ASP A 82 28.77 -8.74 9.62
N GLY A 83 28.62 -7.42 9.53
CA GLY A 83 29.13 -6.60 8.42
C GLY A 83 28.27 -6.66 7.14
N LYS A 84 27.07 -7.22 7.19
CA LYS A 84 26.14 -7.29 6.04
C LYS A 84 25.33 -5.99 5.91
N PRO A 85 24.96 -5.57 4.69
CA PRO A 85 24.12 -4.39 4.51
C PRO A 85 22.77 -4.52 5.22
N VAL A 86 22.40 -3.48 5.98
CA VAL A 86 21.04 -3.38 6.54
C VAL A 86 20.12 -2.86 5.45
N ILE A 87 19.09 -3.64 5.15
CA ILE A 87 18.09 -3.36 4.11
C ILE A 87 16.74 -3.13 4.77
N ASP A 88 16.12 -2.00 4.46
CA ASP A 88 14.76 -1.71 4.90
C ASP A 88 13.73 -2.29 3.93
N SER A 89 12.66 -2.84 4.51
CA SER A 89 11.59 -3.51 3.80
C SER A 89 10.38 -2.58 3.67
N TRP A 90 9.87 -2.44 2.45
CA TRP A 90 8.68 -1.66 2.14
C TRP A 90 7.63 -2.51 1.41
N PHE A 91 6.38 -2.27 1.74
CA PHE A 91 5.25 -2.66 0.90
C PHE A 91 4.19 -1.56 0.94
N VAL A 92 3.69 -1.19 -0.23
CA VAL A 92 2.60 -0.22 -0.35
C VAL A 92 1.53 -0.79 -1.26
N GLY A 93 0.28 -0.73 -0.82
CA GLY A 93 -0.81 -1.32 -1.59
C GLY A 93 -2.18 -0.90 -1.10
N TYR A 94 -3.20 -1.41 -1.77
CA TYR A 94 -4.59 -1.22 -1.42
C TYR A 94 -5.41 -2.50 -1.61
N THR A 95 -6.55 -2.54 -0.93
CA THR A 95 -7.54 -3.62 -1.00
C THR A 95 -8.93 -3.04 -0.65
N PRO A 96 -10.04 -3.67 -1.06
CA PRO A 96 -10.20 -4.71 -2.09
C PRO A 96 -9.80 -4.23 -3.50
N LEU A 97 -9.71 -5.14 -4.46
CA LEU A 97 -9.43 -4.77 -5.86
C LEU A 97 -10.59 -4.02 -6.52
N GLU A 98 -11.81 -4.54 -6.38
CA GLU A 98 -13.01 -4.02 -7.06
C GLU A 98 -13.45 -2.64 -6.54
N LYS A 99 -13.47 -2.48 -5.20
CA LYS A 99 -13.90 -1.24 -4.54
C LYS A 99 -12.91 -0.88 -3.43
N PRO A 100 -11.73 -0.34 -3.76
CA PRO A 100 -10.69 -0.07 -2.77
C PRO A 100 -11.18 0.79 -1.60
N GLN A 101 -11.00 0.30 -0.37
CA GLN A 101 -11.37 1.01 0.86
C GLN A 101 -10.15 1.35 1.71
N MET A 102 -9.07 0.58 1.60
CA MET A 102 -7.89 0.71 2.45
C MET A 102 -6.64 0.85 1.59
N ALA A 103 -5.83 1.87 1.86
CA ALA A 103 -4.48 2.02 1.33
C ALA A 103 -3.49 2.00 2.49
N ILE A 104 -2.55 1.04 2.46
CA ILE A 104 -1.63 0.77 3.56
C ILE A 104 -0.20 0.82 3.03
N ALA A 105 0.67 1.49 3.78
CA ALA A 105 2.11 1.45 3.58
C ALA A 105 2.76 0.85 4.83
N VAL A 106 3.52 -0.22 4.65
CA VAL A 106 4.30 -0.88 5.68
C VAL A 106 5.78 -0.60 5.43
N PHE A 107 6.48 -0.20 6.48
CA PHE A 107 7.91 0.03 6.49
C PHE A 107 8.51 -0.70 7.70
N VAL A 108 9.54 -1.51 7.46
CA VAL A 108 10.26 -2.24 8.49
C VAL A 108 11.75 -1.97 8.32
N GLU A 109 12.32 -1.25 9.28
CA GLU A 109 13.77 -1.01 9.32
C GLU A 109 14.52 -2.32 9.50
N GLY A 110 15.54 -2.57 8.66
CA GLY A 110 16.27 -3.84 8.68
C GLY A 110 15.42 -5.07 8.40
N GLY A 111 14.20 -4.91 7.85
CA GLY A 111 13.29 -6.01 7.54
C GLY A 111 13.69 -6.84 6.32
N GLY A 112 14.80 -6.49 5.65
CA GLY A 112 15.27 -7.19 4.47
C GLY A 112 14.38 -6.96 3.26
N SER A 113 14.02 -8.05 2.57
CA SER A 113 13.20 -8.00 1.37
C SER A 113 11.78 -7.46 1.64
N GLY A 114 11.33 -6.50 0.83
CA GLY A 114 9.96 -5.96 0.82
C GLY A 114 8.88 -7.04 0.72
N GLY A 115 9.11 -8.03 -0.14
CA GLY A 115 8.17 -9.12 -0.40
C GLY A 115 8.10 -10.16 0.73
N ASP A 116 9.15 -10.29 1.53
CA ASP A 116 9.24 -11.32 2.55
C ASP A 116 8.88 -10.85 3.95
N CYS A 117 8.96 -9.55 4.22
CA CYS A 117 8.62 -8.94 5.51
C CYS A 117 7.41 -8.00 5.39
N ALA A 118 7.57 -6.84 4.74
CA ALA A 118 6.52 -5.83 4.70
C ALA A 118 5.22 -6.29 4.02
N ALA A 119 5.30 -7.11 2.96
CA ALA A 119 4.13 -7.67 2.29
C ALA A 119 3.34 -8.66 3.18
N VAL A 120 4.02 -9.41 4.05
CA VAL A 120 3.38 -10.32 5.01
C VAL A 120 2.63 -9.51 6.07
N ILE A 121 3.28 -8.49 6.64
CA ILE A 121 2.68 -7.61 7.63
C ILE A 121 1.47 -6.85 7.05
N PHE A 122 1.54 -6.40 5.78
CA PHE A 122 0.39 -5.79 5.10
C PHE A 122 -0.83 -6.71 5.11
N LYS A 123 -0.63 -7.99 4.78
CA LYS A 123 -1.69 -8.99 4.81
C LYS A 123 -2.24 -9.21 6.22
N GLU A 124 -1.38 -9.36 7.21
CA GLU A 124 -1.77 -9.57 8.61
C GLU A 124 -2.61 -8.40 9.16
N ILE A 125 -2.24 -7.16 8.83
CA ILE A 125 -3.02 -5.97 9.20
C ILE A 125 -4.43 -6.06 8.63
N ILE A 126 -4.58 -6.37 7.33
CA ILE A 126 -5.88 -6.46 6.68
C ILE A 126 -6.73 -7.58 7.28
N GLU A 127 -6.14 -8.77 7.46
CA GLU A 127 -6.84 -9.89 8.09
C GLU A 127 -7.30 -9.58 9.52
N LEU A 128 -6.51 -8.81 10.27
CA LEU A 128 -6.90 -8.33 11.60
C LEU A 128 -8.05 -7.32 11.53
N LEU A 129 -7.97 -6.32 10.64
CA LEU A 129 -9.01 -5.30 10.47
C LEU A 129 -10.37 -5.95 10.14
N ILE A 130 -10.37 -6.91 9.23
CA ILE A 130 -11.57 -7.71 8.86
C ILE A 130 -12.12 -8.45 10.09
N LYS A 131 -11.26 -9.13 10.86
CA LYS A 131 -11.69 -9.85 12.09
C LYS A 131 -12.30 -8.90 13.13
N THR A 132 -11.82 -7.67 13.21
CA THR A 132 -12.33 -6.65 14.16
C THR A 132 -13.58 -5.91 13.67
N GLY A 133 -14.10 -6.24 12.48
CA GLY A 133 -15.30 -5.63 11.92
C GLY A 133 -15.08 -4.26 11.26
N ILE A 134 -13.82 -3.87 11.01
CA ILE A 134 -13.50 -2.74 10.14
C ILE A 134 -13.58 -3.29 8.71
N ASN A 135 -14.80 -3.30 8.17
CA ASN A 135 -15.08 -3.88 6.88
C ASN A 135 -14.77 -2.91 5.75
N ALA A 136 -14.29 -3.47 4.66
CA ALA A 136 -14.05 -2.79 3.40
C ALA A 136 -15.26 -2.90 2.45
N GLU A 137 -16.47 -2.66 2.97
CA GLU A 137 -17.73 -2.68 2.20
C GLU A 137 -18.16 -1.29 1.71
#